data_AF-A0A1L8CNF3-F1
#
_entry.id   AF-A0A1L8CNF3-F1
#
_cell.length_a   1.000
_cell.length_b   1.000
_cell.length_c   1.000
_cell.angle_alpha   90.00
_cell.angle_beta   90.00
_cell.angle_gamma   90.00
#
_symmetry.space_group_name_H-M   'P 1'
#
loop_
_entity.id
_entity.type
_entity.pdbx_description
1 polymer ?
#
loop_
_entity_poly.entity_id
_entity_poly.type
_entity_poly.pdbx_seq_one_letter_code
_entity_poly.pdbx_strand_id
1 'polypeptide(L)'
;MKITWNLRVMMAQHDIKSATELARQLDALGVEISTAQVTRIVNKMPDRISVTVLRGLMEIFHCYPNDLIVVEHDEPKDSKPPVGRIHAEKGAATPTTKPKGRQKTTEPREVDNILSITGGKALPMPVKGQ
;
A
#
# COMPACT_ATOMS: atom_id res chain seq x y z
N MET A 1 -7.36 11.79 0.54
CA MET A 1 -7.70 10.35 0.68
C MET A 1 -8.38 9.92 -0.60
N LYS A 2 -7.71 9.08 -1.40
CA LYS A 2 -8.18 8.62 -2.71
C LYS A 2 -8.40 7.11 -2.62
N ILE A 3 -9.49 6.61 -3.20
CA ILE A 3 -9.80 5.18 -3.20
C ILE A 3 -9.64 4.68 -4.62
N THR A 4 -8.85 3.62 -4.79
CA THR A 4 -8.57 2.98 -6.07
C THR A 4 -9.09 1.54 -6.05
N TRP A 5 -9.74 1.15 -7.15
CA TRP A 5 -10.26 -0.18 -7.35
C TRP A 5 -9.31 -1.03 -8.20
N ASN A 6 -8.73 -2.06 -7.59
CA ASN A 6 -7.64 -2.84 -8.18
C ASN A 6 -8.09 -4.18 -8.79
N LEU A 7 -9.40 -4.40 -8.98
CA LEU A 7 -9.90 -5.67 -9.49
C LEU A 7 -9.30 -6.04 -10.86
N ARG A 8 -9.09 -5.07 -11.75
CA ARG A 8 -8.47 -5.33 -13.05
C ARG A 8 -7.02 -5.85 -12.93
N VAL A 9 -6.28 -5.37 -11.92
CA VAL A 9 -4.92 -5.84 -11.63
C VAL A 9 -4.97 -7.27 -11.06
N MET A 10 -5.92 -7.56 -10.18
CA MET A 10 -6.14 -8.93 -9.66
C MET A 10 -6.53 -9.91 -10.76
N MET A 11 -7.40 -9.51 -11.68
CA MET A 11 -7.75 -10.32 -12.85
C MET A 11 -6.53 -10.67 -13.70
N ALA A 12 -5.66 -9.70 -13.98
CA ALA A 12 -4.44 -9.93 -14.75
C ALA A 12 -3.47 -10.89 -14.05
N GLN A 13 -3.34 -10.80 -12.73
CA GLN A 13 -2.49 -11.70 -11.93
C GLN A 13 -2.96 -13.16 -11.96
N HIS A 14 -4.27 -13.38 -12.10
CA HIS A 14 -4.88 -14.72 -12.15
C HIS A 14 -5.16 -15.19 -13.59
N ASP A 15 -4.56 -14.56 -14.60
CA ASP A 15 -4.78 -14.83 -16.05
C ASP A 15 -6.25 -14.72 -16.51
N ILE A 16 -7.11 -14.01 -15.75
CA ILE A 16 -8.51 -13.80 -16.11
C ILE A 16 -8.63 -12.62 -17.08
N LYS A 17 -8.83 -12.92 -18.35
CA LYS A 17 -8.83 -11.91 -19.44
C LYS A 17 -10.20 -11.31 -19.75
N SER A 18 -11.28 -11.84 -19.19
CA SER A 18 -12.64 -11.43 -19.56
C SER A 18 -13.61 -11.47 -18.38
N ALA A 19 -14.56 -10.52 -18.37
CA ALA A 19 -15.61 -10.46 -17.35
C ALA A 19 -16.55 -11.68 -17.41
N THR A 20 -16.73 -12.29 -18.58
CA THR A 20 -17.50 -13.53 -18.74
C THR A 20 -16.84 -14.71 -18.03
N GLU A 21 -15.51 -14.82 -18.09
CA GLU A 21 -14.77 -15.86 -17.38
C GLU A 21 -14.87 -15.65 -15.87
N LEU A 22 -14.73 -14.40 -15.41
CA LEU A 22 -14.93 -14.06 -14.00
C LEU A 22 -16.36 -14.39 -13.52
N ALA A 23 -17.37 -14.11 -14.33
CA ALA A 23 -18.76 -14.44 -14.03
C ALA A 23 -18.96 -15.96 -13.88
N ARG A 24 -18.35 -16.75 -14.77
CA ARG A 24 -18.41 -18.22 -14.70
C ARG A 24 -17.71 -18.78 -13.45
N GLN A 25 -16.59 -18.20 -13.05
CA GLN A 25 -15.91 -18.62 -11.81
C GLN A 25 -16.70 -18.24 -10.55
N LEU A 26 -17.38 -17.09 -10.56
CA LEU A 26 -18.28 -16.70 -9.49
C LEU A 26 -19.50 -17.62 -9.40
N ASP A 27 -20.08 -18.00 -10.54
CA ASP A 27 -21.17 -18.96 -10.62
C ASP A 27 -20.79 -20.33 -10.05
N ALA A 28 -19.58 -20.81 -10.33
CA ALA A 28 -19.04 -22.06 -9.77
C ALA A 28 -18.91 -22.04 -8.23
N LEU A 29 -18.81 -20.85 -7.61
CA LEU A 29 -18.82 -20.67 -6.15
C LEU A 29 -20.23 -20.47 -5.57
N GLY A 30 -21.27 -20.56 -6.41
CA GLY A 30 -22.66 -20.31 -6.03
C GLY A 30 -23.03 -18.83 -5.95
N VAL A 31 -22.25 -17.95 -6.61
CA VAL A 31 -22.53 -16.51 -6.68
C VAL A 31 -23.12 -16.18 -8.05
N GLU A 32 -24.45 -16.22 -8.14
CA GLU A 32 -25.17 -15.89 -9.37
C GLU A 32 -25.14 -14.38 -9.64
N ILE A 33 -24.43 -13.95 -10.69
CA ILE A 33 -24.33 -12.55 -11.09
C ILE A 33 -24.30 -12.42 -12.62
N SER A 34 -25.01 -11.43 -13.15
CA SER A 34 -25.02 -11.19 -14.60
C SER A 34 -23.66 -10.69 -15.09
N THR A 35 -23.20 -11.18 -16.25
CA THR A 35 -21.97 -10.74 -16.92
C THR A 35 -21.91 -9.23 -17.13
N ALA A 36 -23.05 -8.58 -17.39
CA ALA A 36 -23.13 -7.13 -17.53
C ALA A 36 -22.80 -6.41 -16.21
N GLN A 37 -23.23 -6.96 -15.08
CA GLN A 37 -22.93 -6.45 -13.75
C GLN A 37 -21.46 -6.66 -13.40
N VAL A 38 -20.90 -7.86 -13.67
CA VAL A 38 -19.46 -8.14 -13.49
C VAL A 38 -18.62 -7.16 -14.30
N THR A 39 -18.99 -6.92 -15.56
CA THR A 39 -18.28 -5.97 -16.43
C THR A 39 -18.29 -4.55 -15.86
N ARG A 40 -19.40 -4.11 -15.24
CA ARG A 40 -19.45 -2.80 -14.56
C ARG A 40 -18.51 -2.76 -13.35
N ILE A 41 -18.53 -3.80 -12.51
CA ILE A 41 -17.68 -3.91 -11.33
C ILE A 41 -16.20 -3.94 -11.72
N VAL A 42 -15.84 -4.61 -12.81
CA VAL A 42 -14.44 -4.69 -13.27
C VAL A 42 -13.91 -3.35 -13.77
N ASN A 43 -14.73 -2.60 -14.51
CA ASN A 43 -14.27 -1.39 -15.18
C ASN A 43 -14.35 -0.13 -14.31
N LYS A 44 -15.23 -0.09 -13.30
CA LYS A 44 -15.42 1.07 -12.42
C LYS A 44 -15.70 0.61 -11.00
N MET A 45 -15.33 1.43 -10.03
CA MET A 45 -15.71 1.22 -8.63
C MET A 45 -17.24 1.26 -8.50
N PRO A 46 -17.89 0.18 -8.03
CA PRO A 46 -19.34 0.16 -7.87
C PRO A 46 -19.76 0.95 -6.61
N ASP A 47 -20.90 1.63 -6.67
CA ASP A 47 -21.52 2.28 -5.50
C ASP A 47 -21.98 1.25 -4.47
N ARG A 48 -22.46 0.10 -4.97
CA ARG A 48 -22.95 -1.01 -4.15
C ARG A 48 -22.44 -2.33 -4.68
N ILE A 49 -21.90 -3.14 -3.78
CA ILE A 49 -21.51 -4.52 -4.05
C ILE A 49 -22.05 -5.40 -2.93
N SER A 50 -22.59 -6.57 -3.29
CA SER A 50 -23.01 -7.55 -2.29
C SER A 50 -21.79 -8.18 -1.62
N VAL A 51 -21.86 -8.40 -0.32
CA VAL A 51 -20.82 -9.09 0.46
C VAL A 51 -20.57 -10.50 -0.08
N THR A 52 -21.61 -11.15 -0.63
CA THR A 52 -21.49 -12.47 -1.28
C THR A 52 -20.56 -12.41 -2.50
N VAL A 53 -20.69 -11.36 -3.32
CA VAL A 53 -19.82 -11.15 -4.49
C VAL A 53 -18.41 -10.82 -4.04
N LEU A 54 -18.26 -9.94 -3.04
CA LEU A 54 -16.95 -9.61 -2.49
C LEU A 54 -16.23 -10.87 -1.96
N ARG A 55 -16.94 -11.74 -1.22
CA ARG A 55 -16.42 -13.04 -0.78
C ARG A 55 -16.00 -13.91 -1.95
N GLY A 56 -16.82 -14.03 -2.99
CA GLY A 56 -16.49 -14.81 -4.18
C GLY A 56 -15.23 -14.30 -4.88
N LEU A 57 -15.06 -12.98 -5.01
CA LEU A 57 -13.85 -12.39 -5.56
C LEU A 57 -12.61 -12.73 -4.70
N MET A 58 -12.70 -12.59 -3.38
CA MET A 58 -11.60 -12.93 -2.47
C MET A 58 -11.21 -14.41 -2.55
N GLU A 59 -12.19 -15.30 -2.72
CA GLU A 59 -11.94 -16.74 -2.86
C GLU A 59 -11.25 -17.08 -4.20
N ILE A 60 -11.71 -16.49 -5.31
CA ILE A 60 -11.12 -16.70 -6.64
C ILE A 60 -9.69 -16.16 -6.69
N PHE A 61 -9.47 -14.98 -6.12
CA PHE A 61 -8.19 -14.28 -6.17
C PHE A 61 -7.27 -14.62 -5.00
N HIS A 62 -7.69 -15.46 -4.04
CA HIS A 62 -6.97 -15.72 -2.80
C HIS A 62 -6.41 -14.45 -2.13
N CYS A 63 -7.20 -13.37 -2.14
CA CYS A 63 -6.75 -12.04 -1.72
C CYS A 63 -7.62 -11.46 -0.60
N TYR A 64 -7.14 -10.37 0.01
CA TYR A 64 -7.84 -9.66 1.07
C TYR A 64 -8.59 -8.44 0.51
N PRO A 65 -9.59 -7.90 1.23
CA PRO A 65 -10.35 -6.76 0.74
C PRO A 65 -9.48 -5.51 0.52
N ASN A 66 -8.36 -5.39 1.24
CA ASN A 66 -7.40 -4.29 1.08
C ASN A 66 -6.59 -4.39 -0.23
N ASP A 67 -6.51 -5.57 -0.82
CA ASP A 67 -5.86 -5.77 -2.12
C ASP A 67 -6.78 -5.34 -3.27
N LEU A 68 -8.10 -5.47 -3.06
CA LEU A 68 -9.14 -5.05 -4.01
C LEU A 68 -9.42 -3.53 -3.92
N ILE A 69 -9.47 -2.99 -2.70
CA ILE A 69 -9.79 -1.60 -2.40
C ILE A 69 -8.58 -0.94 -1.75
N VAL A 70 -7.84 -0.16 -2.50
CA VAL A 70 -6.67 0.56 -2.00
C VAL A 70 -7.08 1.97 -1.62
N VAL A 71 -6.83 2.31 -0.36
CA VAL A 71 -7.09 3.65 0.19
C VAL A 71 -5.75 4.37 0.31
N GLU A 72 -5.53 5.32 -0.58
CA GLU A 72 -4.34 6.19 -0.59
C GLU A 72 -4.59 7.38 0.33
N HIS A 73 -3.84 7.47 1.43
CA HIS A 73 -3.77 8.68 2.25
C HIS A 73 -2.73 9.62 1.63
N ASP A 74 -3.03 10.92 1.61
CA ASP A 74 -2.05 11.92 1.20
C ASP A 74 -1.13 12.15 2.41
N GLU A 75 -0.25 11.19 2.66
CA GLU A 75 0.82 11.34 3.63
C GLU A 75 2.01 11.98 2.90
N PRO A 76 2.52 13.14 3.37
CA PRO A 76 3.71 13.73 2.78
C PRO A 76 4.84 12.70 2.89
N LYS A 77 5.51 12.43 1.78
CA LYS A 77 6.56 11.41 1.61
C LYS A 77 7.76 11.65 2.54
N ASP A 78 7.61 11.41 3.84
CA ASP A 78 8.70 11.30 4.79
C ASP A 78 8.19 10.60 6.07
N SER A 79 7.85 9.31 5.98
CA SER A 79 7.77 8.43 7.14
C SER A 79 7.72 6.96 6.74
N LYS A 80 8.85 6.28 6.97
CA LYS A 80 9.11 4.89 7.38
C LYS A 80 8.15 3.76 6.90
N PRO A 81 8.67 2.61 6.42
CA PRO A 81 7.85 1.50 5.95
C PRO A 81 6.94 0.95 7.06
N PRO A 82 5.66 0.64 6.75
CA PRO A 82 4.77 0.00 7.70
C PRO A 82 5.29 -1.40 8.05
N VAL A 83 5.43 -1.61 9.36
CA VAL A 83 5.71 -2.87 10.04
C VAL A 83 4.75 -3.97 9.55
N GLY A 84 5.32 -5.16 9.39
CA GLY A 84 4.75 -6.31 8.69
C GLY A 84 3.32 -6.70 9.07
N ARG A 85 2.55 -7.06 8.02
CA ARG A 85 1.27 -7.74 8.15
C ARG A 85 1.52 -9.24 8.01
N ILE A 86 1.52 -9.91 9.16
CA ILE A 86 1.50 -11.37 9.30
C ILE A 86 0.22 -11.95 8.67
N HIS A 87 0.33 -12.56 7.49
CA HIS A 87 -0.54 -13.68 7.13
C HIS A 87 0.15 -14.95 7.60
N ALA A 88 -0.29 -15.43 8.76
CA ALA A 88 0.19 -16.67 9.36
C ALA A 88 -0.31 -17.86 8.54
N GLU A 89 0.56 -18.38 7.68
CA GLU A 89 0.53 -19.79 7.29
C GLU A 89 0.98 -20.64 8.49
N LYS A 90 0.13 -21.59 8.89
CA LYS A 90 0.41 -22.54 9.97
C LYS A 90 1.57 -23.46 9.58
N GLY A 91 2.66 -23.38 10.34
CA GLY A 91 3.72 -24.39 10.37
C GLY A 91 4.60 -24.19 11.60
N ALA A 92 4.63 -25.15 12.51
CA ALA A 92 5.15 -25.06 13.86
C ALA A 92 6.68 -24.88 13.97
N ALA A 93 7.13 -24.03 14.90
CA ALA A 93 8.12 -24.33 15.96
C ALA A 93 8.63 -23.03 16.65
N THR A 94 8.49 -22.96 17.98
CA THR A 94 9.09 -22.02 18.95
C THR A 94 10.56 -22.38 19.25
N PRO A 95 11.31 -21.66 20.14
CA PRO A 95 11.43 -20.22 20.39
C PRO A 95 12.91 -19.74 20.52
N THR A 96 13.08 -18.43 20.78
CA THR A 96 14.22 -17.74 21.44
C THR A 96 15.52 -17.54 20.64
N THR A 97 15.99 -16.27 20.57
CA THR A 97 17.33 -15.81 21.03
C THR A 97 17.53 -14.33 20.63
N LYS A 98 17.73 -13.44 21.63
CA LYS A 98 18.31 -12.09 21.45
C LYS A 98 19.78 -12.20 21.02
N PRO A 99 20.32 -11.25 20.25
CA PRO A 99 21.39 -10.39 20.81
C PRO A 99 21.27 -8.93 20.31
N LYS A 100 21.47 -7.90 21.14
CA LYS A 100 22.71 -7.31 21.70
C LYS A 100 23.69 -6.81 20.62
N GLY A 101 24.02 -5.52 20.74
CA GLY A 101 24.56 -4.69 19.67
C GLY A 101 26.02 -4.91 19.29
N ARG A 102 26.45 -4.15 18.28
CA ARG A 102 27.86 -3.88 18.00
C ARG A 102 27.98 -2.63 17.14
N GLN A 103 28.50 -1.57 17.74
CA GLN A 103 29.12 -0.44 17.04
C GLN A 103 30.46 -0.91 16.43
N LYS A 104 30.77 -0.41 15.25
CA LYS A 104 32.11 -0.39 14.65
C LYS A 104 32.12 0.83 13.72
N THR A 105 32.58 2.01 14.16
CA THR A 105 33.98 2.48 14.17
C THR A 105 34.69 2.27 12.83
N THR A 106 34.78 3.35 12.06
CA THR A 106 35.96 3.65 11.24
C THR A 106 36.25 5.15 11.38
N GLU A 107 37.44 5.41 11.90
CA GLU A 107 38.03 6.70 12.29
C GLU A 107 38.66 7.47 11.10
N PRO A 108 39.16 8.71 11.31
CA PRO A 108 39.04 9.85 10.38
C PRO A 108 40.31 10.16 9.59
N ARG A 109 40.18 11.00 8.53
CA ARG A 109 41.27 11.78 7.90
C ARG A 109 40.71 13.16 7.54
N GLU A 110 41.08 14.20 8.27
CA GLU A 110 42.19 15.16 7.97
C GLU A 110 41.67 16.32 7.10
N VAL A 111 41.26 17.45 7.71
CA VAL A 111 41.91 18.81 7.76
C VAL A 111 42.51 19.23 6.41
N ASP A 112 42.39 20.44 5.88
CA ASP A 112 42.15 21.79 6.37
C ASP A 112 41.93 22.63 5.10
N ASN A 113 40.93 23.52 5.06
CA ASN A 113 41.10 24.74 4.26
C ASN A 113 40.22 25.88 4.80
N ILE A 114 40.78 26.46 5.84
CA ILE A 114 40.82 27.86 6.24
C ILE A 114 40.12 28.91 5.34
N LEU A 115 39.35 29.73 6.07
CA LEU A 115 39.25 31.19 6.02
C LEU A 115 38.40 31.92 4.96
N SER A 116 37.58 32.78 5.57
CA SER A 116 37.04 34.05 5.08
C SER A 116 35.82 33.98 4.18
N ILE A 117 34.68 34.45 4.70
CA ILE A 117 34.32 35.87 4.55
C ILE A 117 32.95 36.13 5.20
N THR A 118 32.88 37.14 6.08
CA THR A 118 31.75 38.06 6.34
C THR A 118 30.34 37.44 6.50
N GLY A 119 29.62 37.54 7.61
CA GLY A 119 29.50 38.64 8.56
C GLY A 119 28.01 38.77 8.92
N GLY A 120 27.72 39.39 10.07
CA GLY A 120 26.41 40.02 10.30
C GLY A 120 25.32 39.15 10.94
N LYS A 121 25.34 39.08 12.26
CA LYS A 121 24.17 38.80 13.09
C LYS A 121 23.28 40.06 13.13
N ALA A 122 22.04 39.99 12.67
CA ALA A 122 21.01 40.96 13.04
C ALA A 122 19.60 40.32 12.94
N LEU A 123 18.90 40.35 14.08
CA LEU A 123 17.51 40.00 14.28
C LEU A 123 16.56 41.14 13.79
N PRO A 124 15.23 40.89 13.70
CA PRO A 124 14.30 41.69 12.90
C PRO A 124 13.58 42.83 13.66
N MET A 125 12.76 43.58 12.88
CA MET A 125 11.57 44.41 13.21
C MET A 125 11.74 45.93 12.95
N PRO A 126 10.67 46.74 12.73
CA PRO A 126 9.24 46.45 12.49
C PRO A 126 8.63 47.17 11.26
N VAL A 127 7.35 46.86 11.02
CA VAL A 127 6.40 47.44 10.04
C VAL A 127 5.82 48.80 10.46
N LYS A 128 5.16 49.46 9.49
CA LYS A 128 4.18 50.59 9.55
C LYS A 128 4.82 51.93 9.15
N GLY A 129 4.37 52.68 8.15
CA GLY A 129 3.05 52.76 7.54
C GLY A 129 2.56 54.19 7.75
N GLN A 130 2.53 54.96 6.65
CA GLN A 130 2.22 56.38 6.51
C GLN A 130 3.41 57.34 6.67
#